data_AF-A0A1E1J132-F1
#
_entry.id   AF-A0A1E1J132-F1
#
_cell.length_a   1.000
_cell.length_b   1.000
_cell.length_c   1.000
_cell.angle_alpha   90.00
_cell.angle_beta   90.00
_cell.angle_gamma   90.00
#
_symmetry.space_group_name_H-M   'P 1'
#
loop_
_entity.id
_entity.type
_entity.pdbx_description
1 polymer ?
#
loop_
_entity_poly.entity_id
_entity_poly.type
_entity_poly.pdbx_seq_one_letter_code
_entity_poly.pdbx_strand_id
1 'polypeptide(L)'
;MTVEEQKACNVACRFLGGVAKPFPHSVILLMVDTNANAEVTALHDIRSLPTFMAYRNGCIIGRFEGSHEDEIDKLVDLLTQDSTEGSPTTDNEKASQQQQQKGTTSSPVPGDYDSHHP
;
A
#
# COMPACT_ATOMS: atom_id res chain seq x y z
N MET A 1 -6.74 12.40 11.58
CA MET A 1 -6.58 12.97 10.22
C MET A 1 -5.96 14.36 10.29
N THR A 2 -4.94 14.64 9.49
CA THR A 2 -4.32 15.97 9.34
C THR A 2 -5.10 16.84 8.34
N VAL A 3 -4.83 18.15 8.32
CA VAL A 3 -5.46 19.07 7.35
C VAL A 3 -5.09 18.72 5.91
N GLU A 4 -3.87 18.24 5.68
CA GLU A 4 -3.39 17.81 4.36
C GLU A 4 -4.13 16.56 3.87
N GLU A 5 -4.28 15.56 4.75
CA GLU A 5 -5.06 14.34 4.46
C GLU A 5 -6.52 14.68 4.17
N GLN A 6 -7.12 15.59 4.95
CA GLN A 6 -8.50 16.05 4.73
C GLN A 6 -8.65 16.72 3.35
N LYS A 7 -7.69 17.57 2.97
CA LYS A 7 -7.68 18.22 1.66
C LYS A 7 -7.55 17.19 0.54
N ALA A 8 -6.65 16.22 0.67
CA ALA A 8 -6.46 15.15 -0.30
C ALA A 8 -7.74 14.30 -0.46
N CYS A 9 -8.39 13.93 0.65
CA CYS A 9 -9.68 13.22 0.64
C CYS A 9 -10.78 14.01 -0.08
N ASN A 10 -10.89 15.32 0.18
CA ASN A 10 -11.89 16.17 -0.48
C ASN A 10 -11.69 16.24 -2.00
N VAL A 11 -10.43 16.34 -2.44
CA VAL A 11 -10.07 16.33 -3.86
C VAL A 11 -10.45 14.99 -4.48
N ALA A 12 -10.05 13.88 -3.86
CA ALA A 12 -10.41 12.53 -4.26
C ALA A 12 -11.93 12.31 -4.41
N CYS A 13 -12.73 12.72 -3.41
CA CYS A 13 -14.19 12.55 -3.43
C CYS A 13 -14.84 13.26 -4.61
N ARG A 14 -14.33 14.45 -4.99
CA ARG A 14 -14.84 15.19 -6.14
C ARG A 14 -14.62 14.42 -7.44
N PHE A 15 -13.43 13.85 -7.63
CA PHE A 15 -13.11 13.07 -8.82
C PHE A 15 -13.91 11.78 -8.89
N LEU A 16 -13.92 11.02 -7.79
CA LEU A 16 -14.65 9.75 -7.67
C LEU A 16 -16.13 9.90 -8.05
N GLY A 17 -16.79 10.96 -7.55
CA GLY A 17 -18.19 11.24 -7.88
C GLY A 17 -18.41 11.62 -9.34
N GLY A 18 -17.40 12.18 -10.02
CA GLY A 18 -17.45 12.49 -11.46
C GLY A 18 -17.30 11.24 -12.32
N VAL A 19 -16.29 10.42 -12.04
CA VAL A 19 -15.90 9.27 -12.87
C VAL A 19 -16.87 8.09 -12.74
N ALA A 20 -17.48 7.90 -11.57
CA ALA A 20 -18.46 6.84 -11.34
C ALA A 20 -19.88 7.22 -11.79
N LYS A 21 -20.14 8.52 -12.02
CA LYS A 21 -21.47 9.04 -12.41
C LYS A 21 -22.10 8.34 -13.61
N PRO A 22 -21.35 7.94 -14.66
CA PRO A 22 -21.91 7.21 -15.80
C PRO A 22 -22.34 5.77 -15.48
N PHE A 23 -21.94 5.22 -14.33
CA PHE A 23 -22.14 3.81 -13.96
C PHE A 23 -23.00 3.61 -12.70
N PRO A 24 -24.17 4.27 -12.56
CA PRO A 24 -24.94 4.31 -11.31
C PRO A 24 -25.51 2.96 -10.86
N HIS A 25 -25.54 1.96 -11.76
CA HIS A 25 -26.04 0.61 -11.48
C HIS A 25 -24.93 -0.45 -11.41
N SER A 26 -23.71 -0.10 -11.80
CA SER A 26 -22.58 -1.05 -11.87
C SER A 26 -21.51 -0.77 -10.81
N VAL A 27 -21.40 0.49 -10.36
CA VAL A 27 -20.41 0.91 -9.37
C VAL A 27 -21.10 1.50 -8.16
N ILE A 28 -20.81 0.96 -6.98
CA ILE A 28 -21.25 1.48 -5.69
C ILE A 28 -20.03 2.12 -5.02
N LEU A 29 -20.15 3.39 -4.66
CA LEU A 29 -19.11 4.11 -3.91
C LEU A 29 -19.41 4.04 -2.42
N LEU A 30 -18.45 3.52 -1.65
CA LEU A 30 -18.51 3.49 -0.19
C LEU A 30 -17.38 4.36 0.35
N MET A 31 -17.74 5.38 1.14
CA MET A 31 -16.77 6.21 1.86
C MET A 31 -16.70 5.73 3.31
N VAL A 32 -15.49 5.50 3.81
CA VAL A 32 -15.24 5.06 5.19
C VAL A 32 -14.43 6.13 5.91
N ASP A 33 -14.96 6.64 7.02
CA ASP A 33 -14.18 7.48 7.94
C ASP A 33 -13.29 6.58 8.80
N THR A 34 -11.99 6.64 8.55
CA THR A 34 -10.99 5.83 9.25
C THR A 34 -10.84 6.19 10.73
N ASN A 35 -11.20 7.42 11.13
CA ASN A 35 -11.18 7.79 12.55
C ASN A 35 -12.36 7.16 13.31
N ALA A 36 -13.48 6.91 12.64
CA ALA A 36 -14.68 6.31 13.23
C ALA A 36 -14.73 4.77 13.11
N ASN A 37 -13.97 4.17 12.19
CA ASN A 37 -14.05 2.74 11.85
C ASN A 37 -12.71 2.03 12.02
N ALA A 38 -12.22 1.93 13.27
CA ALA A 38 -10.90 1.37 13.56
C ALA A 38 -10.72 -0.09 13.12
N GLU A 39 -11.76 -0.93 13.24
CA GLU A 39 -11.70 -2.33 12.85
C GLU A 39 -11.51 -2.49 11.33
N VAL A 40 -12.29 -1.77 10.53
CA VAL A 40 -12.18 -1.79 9.06
C VAL A 40 -10.83 -1.20 8.61
N THR A 41 -10.38 -0.14 9.27
CA THR A 41 -9.07 0.51 9.01
C THR A 41 -7.92 -0.46 9.27
N ALA A 42 -7.98 -1.21 10.37
CA ALA A 42 -6.97 -2.21 10.73
C ALA A 42 -7.03 -3.45 9.82
N LEU A 43 -8.23 -3.97 9.54
CA LEU A 43 -8.44 -5.14 8.67
C LEU A 43 -7.82 -4.93 7.28
N HIS A 44 -7.86 -3.70 6.78
CA HIS A 44 -7.37 -3.33 5.46
C HIS A 44 -5.98 -2.70 5.45
N ASP A 45 -5.29 -2.68 6.59
CA ASP A 45 -3.96 -2.06 6.77
C ASP A 45 -3.90 -0.67 6.12
N ILE A 46 -4.82 0.21 6.50
CA ILE A 46 -4.86 1.58 5.99
C ILE A 46 -3.78 2.39 6.70
N ARG A 47 -2.77 2.83 5.94
CA ARG A 47 -1.59 3.56 6.44
C ARG A 47 -1.47 4.98 5.91
N SER A 48 -2.27 5.35 4.91
CA SER A 48 -2.29 6.68 4.31
C SER A 48 -3.69 7.03 3.83
N LEU A 49 -3.97 8.32 3.66
CA LEU A 49 -5.25 8.83 3.18
C LEU A 49 -5.08 9.77 2.00
N PRO A 50 -5.96 9.70 0.98
CA PRO A 50 -6.99 8.66 0.80
C PRO A 50 -6.37 7.32 0.37
N THR A 51 -7.02 6.21 0.73
CA THR A 51 -6.73 4.87 0.18
C THR A 51 -7.98 4.37 -0.50
N PHE A 52 -7.82 3.82 -1.70
CA PHE A 52 -8.93 3.27 -2.48
C PHE A 52 -8.79 1.76 -2.61
N MET A 53 -9.93 1.07 -2.58
CA MET A 53 -10.03 -0.36 -2.80
C MET A 53 -11.23 -0.66 -3.70
N ALA A 54 -11.00 -1.44 -4.74
CA ALA A 54 -12.06 -1.92 -5.63
C ALA A 54 -12.40 -3.36 -5.28
N TYR A 55 -13.69 -3.61 -5.03
CA TYR A 55 -14.22 -4.93 -4.74
C TYR A 55 -15.11 -5.42 -5.88
N ARG A 56 -14.94 -6.68 -6.29
CA ARG A 56 -15.83 -7.39 -7.18
C ARG A 56 -16.03 -8.81 -6.66
N ASN A 57 -17.28 -9.23 -6.49
CA ASN A 57 -17.65 -10.55 -5.97
C ASN A 57 -16.97 -10.89 -4.62
N GLY A 58 -16.82 -9.89 -3.74
CA GLY A 58 -16.18 -10.07 -2.43
C GLY A 58 -14.65 -10.06 -2.45
N CYS A 59 -14.01 -10.04 -3.62
CA CYS A 59 -12.56 -10.01 -3.77
C CYS A 59 -12.06 -8.60 -4.04
N ILE A 60 -10.90 -8.24 -3.48
CA ILE A 60 -10.17 -7.02 -3.85
C ILE A 60 -9.56 -7.23 -5.23
N ILE A 61 -9.93 -6.39 -6.20
CA ILE A 61 -9.39 -6.44 -7.57
C ILE A 61 -8.45 -5.27 -7.88
N GLY A 62 -8.34 -4.30 -6.97
CA GLY A 62 -7.43 -3.17 -7.11
C GLY A 62 -7.33 -2.37 -5.81
N ARG A 63 -6.16 -1.76 -5.58
CA ARG A 63 -5.86 -0.89 -4.44
C ARG A 63 -4.83 0.14 -4.83
N PHE A 64 -5.01 1.38 -4.40
CA PHE A 64 -3.95 2.40 -4.47
C PHE A 64 -4.07 3.42 -3.34
N GLU A 65 -2.98 4.13 -3.07
CA GLU A 65 -2.86 5.14 -2.02
C GLU A 65 -2.59 6.53 -2.64
N GLY A 66 -3.16 7.59 -2.06
CA GLY A 66 -3.06 8.96 -2.55
C GLY A 66 -4.24 9.38 -3.43
N SER A 67 -4.15 10.56 -4.05
CA SER A 67 -5.27 11.21 -4.76
C SER A 67 -4.99 11.44 -6.25
N HIS A 68 -4.39 10.46 -6.93
CA HIS A 68 -4.07 10.53 -8.36
C HIS A 68 -5.30 10.17 -9.20
N GLU A 69 -5.73 11.08 -10.08
CA GLU A 69 -6.96 10.93 -10.88
C GLU A 69 -6.91 9.71 -11.81
N ASP A 70 -5.77 9.46 -12.46
CA ASP A 70 -5.60 8.36 -13.40
C ASP A 70 -5.70 6.98 -12.73
N GLU A 71 -5.30 6.87 -11.46
CA GLU A 71 -5.47 5.65 -10.67
C GLU A 71 -6.94 5.42 -10.27
N ILE A 72 -7.70 6.49 -10.03
CA ILE A 72 -9.15 6.39 -9.80
C ILE A 72 -9.84 5.88 -11.07
N ASP A 73 -9.49 6.42 -12.24
CA ASP A 73 -10.05 5.97 -13.53
C ASP A 73 -9.77 4.48 -13.76
N LYS A 74 -8.53 4.02 -13.53
CA LYS A 74 -8.17 2.59 -13.65
C LYS A 74 -9.02 1.69 -12.75
N LEU A 75 -9.32 2.11 -11.51
CA LEU A 75 -10.20 1.33 -10.63
C LEU A 75 -11.63 1.25 -11.16
N VAL A 76 -12.18 2.35 -11.70
CA VAL A 76 -13.53 2.36 -12.28
C VAL A 76 -13.58 1.51 -13.54
N ASP A 77 -12.54 1.56 -14.37
CA ASP A 77 -12.42 0.69 -15.55
C ASP A 77 -12.40 -0.79 -15.14
N LEU A 78 -11.60 -1.17 -14.13
CA LEU A 78 -11.60 -2.53 -13.60
C LEU A 78 -12.97 -2.98 -13.09
N LEU A 79 -13.75 -2.07 -12.49
CA LEU A 79 -15.09 -2.35 -11.98
C LEU A 79 -16.17 -2.40 -13.07
N THR A 80 -15.91 -1.86 -14.26
CA THR A 80 -16.87 -1.79 -15.36
C THR A 80 -16.55 -2.71 -16.53
N GLN A 81 -15.34 -3.26 -16.60
CA GLN A 81 -14.98 -4.29 -17.57
C GLN A 81 -15.75 -5.59 -17.32
N ASP A 82 -16.38 -6.14 -18.35
CA ASP A 82 -17.00 -7.47 -18.31
C ASP A 82 -15.91 -8.52 -18.06
N SER A 83 -16.15 -9.41 -17.10
CA SER A 83 -15.15 -10.40 -16.68
C SER A 83 -14.96 -11.46 -17.75
N THR A 84 -13.85 -11.46 -18.49
CA THR A 84 -13.26 -12.72 -18.96
C THR A 84 -12.57 -13.36 -17.77
N GLU A 85 -13.29 -14.32 -17.16
CA GLU A 85 -12.87 -15.19 -16.07
C GLU A 85 -11.38 -15.60 -16.18
N GLY A 86 -10.60 -15.24 -15.15
CA GLY A 86 -9.18 -15.57 -15.06
C GLY A 86 -8.58 -15.01 -13.77
N SER A 87 -8.87 -15.65 -12.65
CA SER A 87 -8.23 -15.36 -11.36
C SER A 87 -6.85 -16.04 -11.27
N PRO A 88 -5.78 -15.31 -10.95
CA PRO A 88 -4.66 -15.88 -10.21
C PRO A 88 -4.72 -15.37 -8.78
N THR A 89 -5.17 -16.23 -7.87
CA THR A 89 -4.88 -16.12 -6.44
C THR A 89 -3.38 -16.29 -6.26
N THR A 90 -2.69 -15.25 -5.79
CA THR A 90 -1.38 -15.40 -5.16
C THR A 90 -1.45 -14.84 -3.75
N ASP A 91 -1.75 -15.75 -2.82
CA ASP A 91 -1.28 -15.64 -1.45
C ASP A 91 0.26 -15.55 -1.50
N ASN A 92 0.82 -14.44 -1.05
CA ASN A 92 2.24 -14.38 -0.75
C ASN A 92 2.43 -13.78 0.63
N GLU A 93 2.12 -14.62 1.61
CA GLU A 93 2.65 -14.55 2.95
C GLU A 93 4.18 -14.72 2.87
N LYS A 94 4.94 -13.63 3.02
CA LYS A 94 6.37 -13.74 3.34
C LYS A 94 6.70 -12.95 4.58
N ALA A 95 6.58 -13.66 5.69
CA ALA A 95 7.21 -13.36 6.96
C ALA A 95 8.73 -13.16 6.81
N SER A 96 9.23 -12.18 7.57
CA SER A 96 10.52 -12.13 8.27
C SER A 96 11.78 -12.62 7.55
N GLN A 97 12.77 -11.74 7.33
CA GLN A 97 14.18 -11.94 7.76
C GLN A 97 14.91 -10.61 7.97
N GLN A 98 15.17 -10.28 9.23
CA GLN A 98 16.27 -9.42 9.66
C GLN A 98 17.60 -10.14 9.40
N GLN A 99 18.60 -9.47 8.84
CA GLN A 99 20.01 -9.86 8.99
C GLN A 99 20.88 -8.62 9.20
N GLN A 100 21.19 -8.36 10.47
CA GLN A 100 22.42 -7.69 10.90
C GLN A 100 23.60 -8.65 10.73
N GLN A 101 24.77 -8.05 10.43
CA GLN A 101 26.16 -8.50 10.64
C GLN A 101 26.98 -8.51 9.36
N LYS A 102 27.81 -7.48 9.19
CA LYS A 102 29.07 -7.57 8.42
C LYS A 102 30.19 -6.92 9.23
N GLY A 103 30.87 -7.73 10.02
CA GLY A 103 32.16 -7.40 10.61
C GLY A 103 33.32 -7.85 9.73
N THR A 104 34.50 -7.29 10.04
CA THR A 104 35.87 -7.69 9.68
C THR A 104 36.43 -7.24 8.31
N THR A 105 37.29 -6.23 8.37
CA THR A 105 38.57 -6.22 7.65
C THR A 105 39.66 -5.80 8.62
N SER A 106 40.55 -6.75 8.90
CA SER A 106 41.76 -6.66 9.72
C SER A 106 42.87 -5.85 9.04
N SER A 107 43.63 -5.07 9.80
CA SER A 107 44.97 -4.61 9.43
C SER A 107 45.96 -5.06 10.51
N PRO A 108 47.06 -5.75 10.17
CA PRO A 108 48.06 -6.18 11.14
C PRO A 108 49.13 -5.10 11.37
N VAL A 109 49.44 -4.84 12.63
CA VAL A 109 50.59 -4.02 13.08
C VAL A 109 51.80 -4.96 13.22
N PRO A 110 53.00 -4.63 12.71
CA PRO A 110 54.19 -5.45 12.89
C PRO A 110 54.73 -5.30 14.31
N GLY A 111 54.94 -6.43 14.99
CA GLY A 111 55.50 -6.51 16.35
C GLY A 111 57.03 -6.46 16.35
N ASP A 112 57.55 -5.75 17.35
CA ASP A 112 58.94 -5.70 17.74
C ASP A 112 59.44 -7.06 18.27
N TYR A 113 60.62 -7.47 17.82
CA TYR A 113 61.40 -8.54 18.45
C TYR A 113 62.86 -8.07 18.50
N ASP A 114 63.35 -7.69 19.68
CA ASP A 114 64.78 -7.68 19.94
C ASP A 114 65.07 -8.33 21.29
N SER A 115 66.15 -9.11 21.28
CA SER A 115 66.53 -10.12 22.25
C SER A 115 67.46 -9.55 23.31
N HIS A 116 67.32 -9.99 24.56
CA HIS A 116 68.38 -10.63 25.36
C HIS A 116 68.05 -10.64 26.87
N HIS A 117 68.03 -11.86 27.43
CA HIS A 117 68.45 -12.18 28.80
C HIS A 117 69.99 -12.30 28.81
N PRO A 118 70.72 -12.21 29.94
CA PRO A 118 70.27 -12.40 31.32
C PRO A 118 70.28 -11.16 32.23
#